data_AF-A0A2N9N618-F1
#
_entry.id   AF-A0A2N9N618-F1
#
_cell.length_a   1.000
_cell.length_b   1.000
_cell.length_c   1.000
_cell.angle_alpha   90.00
_cell.angle_beta   90.00
_cell.angle_gamma   90.00
#
_symmetry.space_group_name_H-M   'P 1'
#
loop_
_entity.id
_entity.type
_entity.pdbx_description
1 polymer ?
#
loop_
_entity_poly.entity_id
_entity_poly.type
_entity_poly.pdbx_seq_one_letter_code
_entity_poly.pdbx_strand_id
1 'polypeptide(L)'
;MTPKMAENPAELVTVLKNWQAIETATVAHTTEVIAKTKNPLIQLVMEIIRRDSQMHHRVQQVLLDSLEREAFTLTPEELGEIWDMVEKHADMEKQTIQLAEMALKNCRLFVQRHLLTYLIEDEKKHDRLLGQLEDFKRNIYPYA
;
A
#
# COMPACT_ATOMS: atom_id res chain seq x y z
N MET A 1 16.81 3.22 -27.88
CA MET A 1 15.42 3.07 -27.44
C MET A 1 15.14 1.60 -27.30
N THR A 2 15.03 1.09 -26.08
CA THR A 2 14.60 -0.29 -25.83
C THR A 2 13.19 -0.45 -26.41
N PRO A 3 12.90 -1.52 -27.18
CA PRO A 3 11.56 -1.74 -27.69
C PRO A 3 10.59 -1.84 -26.51
N LYS A 4 9.49 -1.09 -26.56
CA LYS A 4 8.39 -1.27 -25.61
C LYS A 4 7.87 -2.70 -25.82
N MET A 5 8.13 -3.60 -24.87
CA MET A 5 7.63 -4.97 -24.92
C MET A 5 6.12 -4.92 -25.17
N ALA A 6 5.63 -5.73 -26.11
CA ALA A 6 4.20 -5.89 -26.32
C ALA A 6 3.56 -6.41 -25.03
N GLU A 7 2.36 -5.93 -24.72
CA GLU A 7 1.61 -6.41 -23.55
C GLU A 7 1.42 -7.92 -23.65
N ASN A 8 1.78 -8.65 -22.59
CA ASN A 8 1.63 -10.10 -22.50
C ASN A 8 0.79 -10.46 -21.26
N PRO A 9 -0.55 -10.45 -21.39
CA PRO A 9 -1.45 -10.74 -20.26
C PRO A 9 -1.22 -12.12 -19.63
N ALA A 10 -0.87 -13.13 -20.43
CA ALA A 10 -0.64 -14.49 -19.92
C ALA A 10 0.62 -14.58 -19.04
N GLU A 11 1.68 -13.87 -19.42
CA GLU A 11 2.89 -13.76 -18.60
C GLU A 11 2.64 -12.95 -17.34
N LEU A 12 1.89 -11.85 -17.42
CA LEU A 12 1.49 -11.06 -16.25
C LEU A 12 0.71 -11.91 -15.23
N VAL A 13 -0.29 -12.67 -15.67
CA VAL A 13 -1.05 -13.59 -14.81
C VAL A 13 -0.13 -14.62 -14.15
N THR A 14 0.82 -15.19 -14.90
CA THR A 14 1.78 -16.16 -14.38
C THR A 14 2.67 -15.55 -13.29
N VAL A 15 3.19 -14.34 -13.54
CA VAL A 15 4.02 -13.61 -12.58
C VAL A 15 3.23 -13.29 -11.30
N LEU A 16 2.00 -12.79 -11.42
CA LEU A 16 1.15 -12.45 -10.27
C LEU A 16 0.85 -13.67 -9.39
N LYS A 17 0.54 -14.83 -9.99
CA LYS A 17 0.30 -16.09 -9.25
C LYS A 17 1.55 -16.57 -8.52
N ASN A 18 2.72 -16.51 -9.17
CA ASN A 18 3.98 -16.85 -8.53
C ASN A 18 4.32 -15.91 -7.37
N TRP A 19 4.05 -14.61 -7.54
CA TRP A 19 4.25 -13.62 -6.48
C TRP A 19 3.31 -13.86 -5.29
N GLN A 20 2.03 -14.16 -5.51
CA GLN A 20 1.10 -14.53 -4.42
C GLN A 20 1.58 -15.74 -3.60
N ALA A 21 2.18 -16.74 -4.25
CA ALA A 21 2.75 -17.88 -3.55
C ALA A 21 3.90 -17.45 -2.61
N ILE A 22 4.73 -16.50 -3.03
CA ILE A 22 5.80 -15.92 -2.21
C ILE A 22 5.22 -15.09 -1.06
N GLU A 23 4.17 -14.28 -1.29
CA GLU A 23 3.51 -13.52 -0.22
C GLU A 23 2.91 -14.46 0.83
N THR A 24 2.27 -15.56 0.41
CA THR A 24 1.74 -16.60 1.31
C THR A 24 2.85 -17.26 2.14
N ALA A 25 3.97 -17.61 1.50
CA ALA A 25 5.13 -18.16 2.19
C ALA A 25 5.72 -17.15 3.20
N THR A 26 5.71 -15.85 2.87
CA THR A 26 6.19 -14.77 3.74
C THR A 26 5.30 -14.63 4.98
N VAL A 27 3.97 -14.72 4.83
CA VAL A 27 3.02 -14.71 5.95
C VAL A 27 3.23 -15.90 6.88
N ALA A 28 3.46 -17.10 6.34
CA ALA A 28 3.76 -18.28 7.14
C ALA A 28 5.09 -18.14 7.88
N HIS A 29 6.14 -17.73 7.17
CA HIS A 29 7.48 -17.59 7.74
C HIS A 29 7.56 -16.53 8.83
N THR A 30 6.96 -15.35 8.62
CA THR A 30 6.89 -14.29 9.64
C THR A 30 6.13 -14.75 10.88
N THR A 31 5.06 -15.53 10.71
CA THR A 31 4.31 -16.13 11.82
C THR A 31 5.17 -17.09 12.65
N GLU A 32 6.00 -17.92 12.00
CA GLU A 32 6.95 -18.77 12.72
C GLU A 32 8.01 -17.98 13.49
N VAL A 33 8.55 -16.91 12.90
CA VAL A 33 9.55 -16.07 13.58
C VAL A 33 8.94 -15.40 14.82
N ILE A 34 7.71 -14.87 14.71
CA ILE A 34 6.97 -14.28 15.84
C ILE A 34 6.81 -15.30 16.98
N ALA A 35 6.47 -16.55 16.66
CA ALA A 35 6.29 -17.61 17.65
C ALA A 35 7.61 -18.04 18.32
N LYS A 36 8.75 -17.93 17.62
CA LYS A 36 10.07 -18.36 18.13
C LYS A 36 10.77 -17.27 18.96
N THR A 37 10.50 -16.00 18.72
CA THR A 37 11.17 -14.89 19.42
C THR A 37 10.37 -14.38 20.63
N LYS A 38 11.09 -13.98 21.69
CA LYS A 38 10.53 -13.23 22.83
C LYS A 38 10.83 -11.73 22.76
N ASN A 39 11.57 -11.29 21.75
CA ASN A 39 11.96 -9.89 21.61
C ASN A 39 10.80 -9.10 20.98
N PRO A 40 10.21 -8.12 21.69
CA PRO A 40 9.03 -7.40 21.22
C PRO A 40 9.30 -6.54 19.98
N LEU A 41 10.52 -6.04 19.80
CA LEU A 41 10.88 -5.29 18.59
C LEU A 41 10.89 -6.20 17.36
N ILE A 42 11.45 -7.41 17.49
CA ILE A 42 11.44 -8.39 16.39
C ILE A 42 10.01 -8.80 16.06
N GLN A 43 9.17 -9.04 17.07
CA GLN A 43 7.75 -9.35 16.86
C GLN A 43 7.04 -8.24 16.08
N LEU A 44 7.20 -6.99 16.50
CA LEU A 44 6.60 -5.83 15.81
C LEU A 44 7.03 -5.75 14.34
N VAL A 45 8.34 -5.87 14.06
CA VAL A 45 8.85 -5.81 12.68
C VAL A 45 8.28 -6.95 11.83
N MET A 46 8.21 -8.17 12.38
CA MET A 46 7.61 -9.30 11.66
C MET A 46 6.11 -9.12 11.45
N GLU A 47 5.40 -8.50 12.39
CA GLU A 47 3.97 -8.20 12.26
C GLU A 47 3.69 -7.17 11.16
N ILE A 48 4.52 -6.13 11.05
CA ILE A 48 4.46 -5.14 9.97
C ILE A 48 4.60 -5.85 8.61
N ILE A 49 5.70 -6.59 8.43
CA ILE A 49 5.99 -7.30 7.17
C ILE A 49 4.86 -8.28 6.83
N ARG A 50 4.36 -9.02 7.83
CA ARG A 50 3.25 -9.97 7.62
C ARG A 50 1.99 -9.28 7.13
N ARG A 51 1.62 -8.14 7.71
CA ARG A 51 0.44 -7.37 7.30
C ARG A 51 0.59 -6.81 5.89
N ASP A 52 1.78 -6.32 5.55
CA ASP A 52 2.09 -5.84 4.20
C ASP A 52 1.97 -6.98 3.18
N SER A 53 2.54 -8.15 3.46
CA SER A 53 2.40 -9.32 2.58
C SER A 53 0.95 -9.76 2.39
N GLN A 54 0.12 -9.69 3.43
CA GLN A 54 -1.32 -9.95 3.32
C GLN A 54 -2.01 -8.95 2.39
N MET A 55 -1.65 -7.66 2.48
CA MET A 55 -2.20 -6.63 1.62
C MET A 55 -1.71 -6.78 0.17
N HIS A 56 -0.42 -7.08 -0.03
CA HIS A 56 0.15 -7.33 -1.35
C HIS A 56 -0.54 -8.50 -2.05
N HIS A 57 -0.71 -9.63 -1.35
CA HIS A 57 -1.44 -10.78 -1.86
C HIS A 57 -2.86 -10.39 -2.30
N ARG A 58 -3.55 -9.57 -1.49
CA ARG A 58 -4.88 -9.07 -1.81
C ARG A 58 -4.86 -8.19 -3.07
N VAL A 59 -3.93 -7.24 -3.17
CA VAL A 59 -3.80 -6.39 -4.36
C VAL A 59 -3.54 -7.24 -5.61
N GLN A 60 -2.63 -8.21 -5.54
CA GLN A 60 -2.36 -9.16 -6.62
C GLN A 60 -3.61 -9.98 -7.00
N GLN A 61 -4.42 -10.37 -6.02
CA GLN A 61 -5.66 -11.09 -6.26
C GLN A 61 -6.65 -10.23 -7.04
N VAL A 62 -6.82 -8.96 -6.65
CA VAL A 62 -7.70 -8.04 -7.35
C VAL A 62 -7.21 -7.79 -8.78
N LEU A 63 -5.89 -7.69 -9.00
CA LEU A 63 -5.33 -7.60 -10.36
C LEU A 63 -5.64 -8.86 -11.19
N LEU A 64 -5.48 -10.06 -10.62
CA LEU A 64 -5.84 -11.31 -11.29
C LEU A 64 -7.33 -11.39 -11.63
N ASP A 65 -8.20 -11.08 -10.66
CA ASP A 65 -9.64 -11.03 -10.88
C ASP A 65 -10.00 -10.02 -11.99
N SER A 66 -9.27 -8.90 -12.09
CA SER A 66 -9.48 -7.91 -13.15
C SER A 66 -9.12 -8.39 -14.56
N LEU A 67 -8.16 -9.31 -14.66
CA LEU A 67 -7.69 -9.89 -15.92
C LEU A 67 -8.49 -11.13 -16.32
N GLU A 68 -8.93 -11.92 -15.35
CA GLU A 68 -9.56 -13.23 -15.60
C GLU A 68 -11.09 -13.17 -15.52
N ARG A 69 -11.68 -12.15 -14.87
CA ARG A 69 -13.11 -12.12 -14.53
C ARG A 69 -13.81 -10.82 -14.93
N GLU A 70 -13.46 -9.70 -14.30
CA GLU A 70 -14.15 -8.42 -14.49
C GLU A 70 -13.19 -7.24 -14.31
N ALA A 71 -13.06 -6.41 -15.35
CA ALA A 71 -12.20 -5.24 -15.31
C ALA A 71 -12.63 -4.24 -14.20
N PHE A 72 -11.66 -3.50 -13.68
CA PHE A 72 -11.95 -2.42 -12.73
C PHE A 72 -12.94 -1.42 -13.32
N THR A 73 -13.99 -1.13 -12.55
CA THR A 73 -14.91 -0.03 -12.82
C THR A 73 -14.93 0.90 -11.61
N LEU A 74 -14.93 2.21 -11.88
CA LEU A 74 -15.15 3.25 -10.89
C LEU A 74 -15.85 4.39 -11.63
N THR A 75 -17.10 4.64 -11.26
CA THR A 75 -17.89 5.72 -11.85
C THR A 75 -17.63 7.06 -11.14
N PRO A 76 -17.84 8.18 -11.84
CA PRO A 76 -17.77 9.51 -11.22
C PRO A 76 -18.72 9.67 -10.03
N GLU A 77 -19.90 9.09 -10.12
CA GLU A 77 -20.92 9.14 -9.08
C GLU A 77 -20.44 8.42 -7.81
N GLU A 78 -19.92 7.20 -7.96
CA GLU A 78 -19.35 6.43 -6.83
C GLU A 78 -18.19 7.16 -6.16
N LEU A 79 -17.32 7.81 -6.94
CA LEU A 79 -16.21 8.60 -6.39
C LEU A 79 -16.70 9.91 -5.76
N GLY A 80 -17.70 10.56 -6.37
CA GLY A 80 -18.30 11.80 -5.90
C GLY A 80 -18.98 11.64 -4.54
N GLU A 81 -19.67 10.51 -4.31
CA GLU A 81 -20.36 10.20 -3.05
C GLU A 81 -19.42 10.15 -1.85
N ILE A 82 -18.15 9.79 -2.05
CA ILE A 82 -17.16 9.65 -0.97
C ILE A 82 -16.09 10.76 -1.00
N TRP A 83 -16.14 11.69 -1.95
CA TRP A 83 -15.05 12.62 -2.23
C TRP A 83 -14.68 13.48 -1.02
N ASP A 84 -15.67 14.08 -0.36
CA ASP A 84 -15.45 14.92 0.83
C ASP A 84 -14.77 14.13 1.96
N MET A 85 -15.05 12.82 2.05
CA MET A 85 -14.40 11.94 3.04
C MET A 85 -12.95 11.65 2.67
N VAL A 86 -12.66 11.48 1.37
CA VAL A 86 -11.30 11.29 0.85
C VAL A 86 -10.45 12.55 1.07
N GLU A 87 -10.98 13.74 0.77
CA GLU A 87 -10.30 15.02 1.03
C GLU A 87 -10.02 15.21 2.51
N LYS A 88 -11.02 14.95 3.36
CA LYS A 88 -10.83 15.01 4.80
C LYS A 88 -9.75 14.04 5.28
N HIS A 89 -9.66 12.85 4.69
CA HIS A 89 -8.61 11.89 5.03
C HIS A 89 -7.23 12.40 4.60
N ALA A 90 -7.08 12.94 3.40
CA ALA A 90 -5.83 13.55 2.95
C ALA A 90 -5.35 14.70 3.86
N ASP A 91 -6.27 15.51 4.39
CA ASP A 91 -5.93 16.55 5.36
C ASP A 91 -5.53 16.00 6.74
N MET A 92 -6.12 14.87 7.16
CA MET A 92 -5.66 14.15 8.36
C MET A 92 -4.26 13.59 8.15
N GLU A 93 -3.95 13.03 6.97
CA GLU A 93 -2.62 12.50 6.64
C GLU A 93 -1.52 13.56 6.74
N LYS A 94 -1.76 14.77 6.21
CA LYS A 94 -0.83 15.90 6.34
C LYS A 94 -0.53 16.24 7.79
N GLN A 95 -1.53 16.20 8.67
CA GLN A 95 -1.36 16.45 10.10
C GLN A 95 -0.53 15.33 10.76
N THR A 96 -0.80 14.07 10.40
CA THR A 96 -0.04 12.92 10.91
C THR A 96 1.43 12.99 10.50
N ILE A 97 1.73 13.35 9.25
CA ILE A 97 3.11 13.55 8.77
C ILE A 97 3.82 14.63 9.59
N GLN A 98 3.18 15.78 9.84
CA GLN A 98 3.77 16.84 10.65
C GLN A 98 4.10 16.38 12.07
N LEU A 99 3.17 15.65 12.70
CA LEU A 99 3.39 15.08 14.04
C LEU A 99 4.54 14.07 14.03
N ALA A 100 4.60 13.19 13.04
CA ALA A 100 5.64 12.18 12.92
C ALA A 100 7.03 12.80 12.66
N GLU A 101 7.11 13.85 11.83
CA GLU A 101 8.34 14.61 11.62
C GLU A 101 8.81 15.35 12.89
N MET A 102 7.87 15.94 13.64
CA MET A 102 8.17 16.55 14.93
C MET A 102 8.69 15.53 15.94
N ALA A 103 8.06 14.35 16.00
CA ALA A 103 8.53 13.25 16.84
C ALA A 103 9.93 12.80 16.44
N LEU A 104 10.20 12.66 15.14
CA LEU A 104 11.51 12.28 14.62
C LEU A 104 12.60 13.32 14.94
N LYS A 105 12.28 14.62 14.84
CA LYS A 105 13.21 15.71 15.21
C LYS A 105 13.59 15.67 16.70
N ASN A 106 12.65 15.29 17.57
CA ASN A 106 12.85 15.21 19.01
C ASN A 106 13.40 13.86 19.50
N CYS A 107 13.54 12.87 18.62
CA CYS A 107 14.00 11.53 18.99
C CYS A 107 15.47 11.30 18.61
N ARG A 108 16.32 10.92 19.57
CA ARG A 108 17.73 10.57 19.33
C ARG A 108 18.02 9.07 19.36
N LEU A 109 17.09 8.28 19.90
CA LEU A 109 17.28 6.85 20.08
C LEU A 109 17.14 6.11 18.75
N PHE A 110 18.12 5.27 18.42
CA PHE A 110 18.26 4.65 17.09
C PHE A 110 17.00 3.86 16.66
N VAL A 111 16.52 2.95 17.51
CA VAL A 111 15.37 2.07 17.18
C VAL A 111 14.10 2.89 16.99
N GLN A 112 13.81 3.83 17.88
CA GLN A 112 12.62 4.67 17.84
C GLN A 112 12.63 5.56 16.59
N ARG A 113 13.80 6.11 16.22
CA ARG A 113 13.94 6.85 14.96
C ARG A 113 13.61 5.98 13.75
N HIS A 114 14.06 4.72 13.74
CA HIS A 114 13.74 3.80 12.65
C HIS A 114 12.23 3.54 12.54
N LEU A 115 11.55 3.30 13.67
CA LEU A 115 10.09 3.11 13.69
C LEU A 115 9.32 4.38 13.29
N LEU A 116 9.79 5.56 13.71
CA LEU A 116 9.21 6.84 13.30
C LEU A 116 9.40 7.09 11.80
N THR A 117 10.56 6.73 11.23
CA THR A 117 10.76 6.78 9.77
C THR A 117 9.79 5.84 9.05
N TYR A 118 9.59 4.62 9.55
CA TYR A 118 8.60 3.70 8.99
C TYR A 118 7.19 4.32 8.94
N LEU A 119 6.72 4.92 10.04
CA LEU A 119 5.41 5.59 10.08
C LEU A 119 5.33 6.73 9.05
N ILE A 120 6.36 7.58 8.94
CA ILE A 120 6.38 8.68 7.97
C ILE A 120 6.27 8.17 6.53
N GLU A 121 6.97 7.08 6.20
CA GLU A 121 6.93 6.52 4.85
C GLU A 121 5.57 5.89 4.51
N ASP A 122 4.88 5.33 5.51
CA ASP A 122 3.51 4.84 5.35
C ASP A 122 2.49 5.97 5.12
N GLU A 123 2.55 7.07 5.87
CA GLU A 123 1.63 8.20 5.61
C GLU A 123 1.89 8.86 4.26
N LYS A 124 3.16 8.98 3.84
CA LYS A 124 3.49 9.42 2.48
C LYS A 124 2.98 8.45 1.41
N LYS A 125 2.92 7.15 1.71
CA LYS A 125 2.33 6.15 0.80
C LYS A 125 0.82 6.37 0.71
N HIS A 126 0.13 6.62 1.84
CA HIS A 126 -1.31 6.93 1.85
C HIS A 126 -1.62 8.20 1.04
N ASP A 127 -0.89 9.29 1.28
CA ASP A 127 -1.05 10.55 0.52
C ASP A 127 -0.94 10.34 -0.99
N ARG A 128 0.05 9.55 -1.44
CA ARG A 128 0.19 9.19 -2.87
C ARG A 128 -0.99 8.39 -3.41
N LEU A 129 -1.50 7.41 -2.65
CA LEU A 129 -2.64 6.59 -3.07
C LEU A 129 -3.91 7.43 -3.20
N LEU A 130 -4.13 8.38 -2.28
CA LEU A 130 -5.27 9.31 -2.35
C LEU A 130 -5.13 10.28 -3.52
N GLY A 131 -3.92 10.77 -3.79
CA GLY A 131 -3.64 11.62 -4.97
C GLY A 131 -3.95 10.93 -6.29
N GLN A 132 -3.74 9.61 -6.39
CA GLN A 132 -4.12 8.84 -7.59
C GLN A 132 -5.64 8.79 -7.81
N LEU A 133 -6.45 8.80 -6.73
CA LEU A 133 -7.90 8.93 -6.85
C LEU A 133 -8.32 10.32 -7.32
N GLU A 134 -7.58 11.37 -6.92
CA GLU A 134 -7.78 12.73 -7.44
C GLU A 134 -7.49 12.82 -8.93
N ASP A 135 -6.38 12.24 -9.38
CA ASP A 135 -6.03 12.18 -10.80
C ASP A 135 -7.11 11.44 -11.60
N PHE A 136 -7.68 10.37 -11.04
CA PHE A 136 -8.80 9.66 -11.66
C PHE A 136 -10.03 10.57 -11.81
N LYS A 137 -10.41 11.30 -10.76
CA LYS A 137 -11.51 12.28 -10.80
C LYS A 137 -11.30 13.33 -11.89
N ARG A 138 -10.10 13.94 -11.95
CA ARG A 138 -9.74 14.98 -12.94
C ARG A 138 -9.80 14.47 -14.38
N ASN A 139 -9.36 13.23 -14.61
CA ASN A 139 -9.39 12.63 -15.94
C ASN A 139 -10.80 12.28 -16.41
N ILE A 140 -11.76 12.07 -15.49
CA ILE A 140 -13.17 11.84 -15.88
C ILE A 140 -13.96 13.15 -16.01
N TYR A 141 -13.60 14.20 -15.27
CA TYR A 141 -14.15 15.55 -15.46
C TYR A 141 -13.08 16.55 -15.96
N PRO A 142 -12.66 16.48 -17.23
CA PRO A 142 -11.65 17.39 -17.77
C PRO A 142 -12.10 18.87 -17.88
N TYR A 143 -13.34 19.18 -17.51
CA TYR A 143 -13.96 20.50 -17.66
C TYR A 143 -14.75 21.00 -16.43
N ALA A 144 -14.57 20.40 -15.24
CA ALA A 144 -15.17 20.90 -14.00
C ALA A 144 -14.26 21.93 -13.30
#